data_AF-A0A7Z7B0A9-F1
#
_entry.id   AF-A0A7Z7B0A9-F1
#
_cell.length_a   1.000
_cell.length_b   1.000
_cell.length_c   1.000
_cell.angle_alpha   90.00
_cell.angle_beta   90.00
_cell.angle_gamma   90.00
#
_symmetry.space_group_name_H-M   'P 1'
#
loop_
_entity.id
_entity.type
_entity.pdbx_description
1 polymer ?
#
loop_
_entity_poly.entity_id
_entity_poly.type
_entity_poly.pdbx_seq_one_letter_code
_entity_poly.pdbx_strand_id
1 'polypeptide(L)' 'MVHGSDIMNSKELNQTVTTLVTDRKDILESLATTGNATERALAETFLEIGVGQ' A
#
# COMPACT_ATOMS: atom_id res chain seq x y z
N MET A 1 3.36 23.54 30.14
CA MET A 1 3.53 23.64 28.68
C MET A 1 3.10 22.29 28.11
N VAL A 2 1.99 22.22 27.39
CA VAL A 2 1.66 21.02 26.61
C VAL A 2 2.58 21.05 25.40
N HIS A 3 3.56 20.16 25.35
CA HIS A 3 4.47 20.04 24.22
C HIS A 3 3.63 19.64 23.00
N GLY A 4 3.70 20.44 21.93
CA GLY A 4 3.02 20.14 20.68
C GLY A 4 3.46 18.77 20.21
N SER A 5 2.49 17.90 19.92
CA SER A 5 2.72 16.61 19.28
C SER A 5 3.60 16.80 18.06
N ASP A 6 4.67 16.03 17.94
CA ASP A 6 5.61 16.12 16.81
C ASP A 6 4.82 16.05 15.48
N ILE A 7 4.72 17.18 14.79
CA ILE A 7 4.07 17.25 13.49
C ILE A 7 5.06 16.69 12.47
N MET A 8 4.78 15.48 11.98
CA MET A 8 5.51 14.84 10.88
C MET A 8 5.61 15.81 9.70
N ASN A 9 6.82 16.02 9.18
CA ASN A 9 6.99 16.93 8.06
C ASN A 9 6.53 16.27 6.74
N SER A 10 6.26 17.09 5.71
CA SER A 10 5.71 16.61 4.44
C SER A 10 6.60 15.60 3.72
N LYS A 11 7.92 15.63 3.94
CA LYS A 11 8.86 14.65 3.36
C LYS A 11 8.71 13.29 4.05
N GLU A 12 8.62 13.27 5.37
CA GLU A 12 8.39 12.05 6.15
C GLU A 12 7.05 11.42 5.79
N LEU A 13 5.98 12.23 5.72
CA LEU A 13 4.67 11.76 5.31
C LEU A 13 4.69 11.13 3.91
N ASN A 14 5.32 11.81 2.95
CA ASN A 14 5.41 11.30 1.57
C ASN A 14 6.19 9.97 1.51
N GLN A 15 7.28 9.87 2.27
CA GLN A 15 8.04 8.63 2.37
C GLN A 15 7.20 7.50 2.96
N THR A 16 6.49 7.74 4.06
CA THR A 16 5.61 6.76 4.69
C THR A 16 4.51 6.29 3.74
N VAL A 17 3.86 7.20 3.01
CA VAL A 17 2.82 6.85 2.03
C VAL A 17 3.41 6.04 0.87
N THR A 18 4.58 6.43 0.38
CA THR A 18 5.26 5.72 -0.71
C THR A 18 5.60 4.27 -0.32
N THR A 19 6.16 4.08 0.89
CA THR A 19 6.46 2.74 1.41
C THR A 19 5.19 1.91 1.54
N LEU A 20 4.13 2.44 2.15
CA LEU A 20 2.86 1.71 2.32
C LEU A 20 2.25 1.28 0.98
N VAL A 21 2.29 2.15 -0.03
CA VAL A 21 1.77 1.83 -1.37
C VAL A 21 2.63 0.76 -2.06
N THR A 22 3.95 0.84 -1.90
CA THR A 22 4.90 -0.14 -2.46
C THR A 22 4.70 -1.52 -1.82
N ASP A 23 4.70 -1.58 -0.48
CA ASP A 23 4.52 -2.83 0.26
C ASP A 23 3.18 -3.50 -0.07
N ARG A 24 2.10 -2.71 -0.18
CA ARG A 24 0.79 -3.21 -0.62
C ARG A 24 0.87 -3.82 -2.01
N LYS A 25 1.54 -3.15 -2.96
CA LYS A 25 1.65 -3.63 -4.34
C LYS A 25 2.40 -4.97 -4.40
N ASP A 26 3.52 -5.09 -3.71
CA ASP A 26 4.33 -6.31 -3.69
C ASP A 26 3.56 -7.52 -3.14
N ILE A 27 2.76 -7.31 -2.08
CA ILE A 27 1.89 -8.36 -1.50
C ILE A 27 0.84 -8.81 -2.53
N LEU A 28 0.20 -7.87 -3.22
CA LEU A 28 -0.83 -8.19 -4.20
C LEU A 28 -0.23 -8.91 -5.43
N GLU A 29 0.93 -8.49 -5.92
CA GLU A 29 1.63 -9.19 -7.01
C GLU A 29 2.05 -10.62 -6.60
N SER A 30 2.49 -10.80 -5.35
CA SER A 30 2.78 -12.12 -4.79
C SER A 30 1.53 -13.01 -4.72
N LEU A 31 0.38 -12.46 -4.29
CA LEU A 31 -0.88 -13.21 -4.24
C LEU A 31 -1.42 -13.55 -5.63
N ALA A 32 -1.28 -12.64 -6.61
CA ALA A 32 -1.67 -12.88 -8.00
C ALA A 32 -0.87 -14.03 -8.65
N THR A 33 0.36 -14.26 -8.20
CA THR A 33 1.23 -15.32 -8.75
C THR A 33 1.18 -16.62 -7.95
N THR A 34 1.18 -16.54 -6.62
CA THR A 34 1.34 -17.71 -5.73
C THR A 34 0.05 -18.16 -5.05
N GLY A 35 -0.96 -17.29 -4.96
CA GLY A 35 -2.22 -17.58 -4.28
C GLY A 35 -3.05 -18.67 -4.95
N ASN A 36 -4.07 -19.15 -4.27
CA ASN A 36 -5.11 -20.00 -4.85
C ASN A 36 -6.01 -19.19 -5.81
N ALA A 37 -6.91 -19.87 -6.55
CA ALA A 37 -7.73 -19.21 -7.57
C ALA A 37 -8.53 -17.99 -7.06
N THR A 38 -9.05 -18.06 -5.83
CA THR A 38 -9.79 -16.94 -5.21
C THR A 38 -8.85 -15.81 -4.81
N GLU A 39 -7.70 -16.12 -4.22
CA GLU A 39 -6.69 -15.14 -3.83
C GLU A 39 -6.13 -14.40 -5.04
N ARG A 40 -5.89 -15.11 -6.15
CA ARG A 40 -5.43 -14.49 -7.41
C ARG A 40 -6.47 -13.53 -7.97
N ALA A 41 -7.71 -13.96 -8.08
CA ALA A 41 -8.79 -13.11 -8.59
C ALA A 41 -9.00 -11.84 -7.75
N LEU A 42 -8.91 -11.97 -6.41
CA LEU A 42 -8.98 -10.82 -5.51
C LEU A 42 -7.76 -9.91 -5.65
N ALA A 43 -6.56 -10.47 -5.75
CA ALA A 43 -5.33 -9.70 -5.90
C ALA A 43 -5.31 -8.90 -7.21
N GLU A 44 -5.71 -9.52 -8.32
CA GLU A 44 -5.88 -8.88 -9.63
C GLU A 44 -6.90 -7.73 -9.55
N THR A 45 -8.06 -7.97 -8.92
CA THR A 45 -9.08 -6.92 -8.71
C THR A 45 -8.53 -5.72 -7.92
N PHE A 46 -7.79 -5.98 -6.83
CA PHE A 46 -7.22 -4.90 -6.01
C PHE A 46 -6.07 -4.15 -6.70
N LEU A 47 -5.31 -4.82 -7.57
CA LEU A 47 -4.30 -4.18 -8.43
C LEU A 47 -4.96 -3.27 -9.45
N GLU A 48 -6.03 -3.71 -10.11
CA GLU A 48 -6.78 -2.89 -11.07
C GLU A 48 -7.38 -1.63 -10.42
N ILE A 49 -7.97 -1.77 -9.23
CA ILE A 49 -8.52 -0.62 -8.46
C ILE A 49 -7.39 0.28 -7.93
N GLY A 50 -6.25 -0.29 -7.55
CA GLY A 50 -5.10 0.47 -7.03
C GLY A 50 -4.26 1.17 -8.09
N VAL A 51 -4.33 0.72 -9.34
CA VAL A 51 -3.68 1.33 -10.52
C VAL A 51 -4.61 2.32 -11.23
N GLY A 52 -5.93 2.23 -11.00
CA GLY A 52 -6.96 3.02 -11.67
C GLY A 52 -7.76 3.97 -10.77
N GLN A 53 -7.12 5.07 -10.34
CA GLN A 53 -7.54 6.47 -10.54
C GLN A 53 -6.30 7.36 -10.59
#